data_AF-A0A8T4RWS2-F1
#
_entry.id   AF-A0A8T4RWS2-F1
#
_cell.length_a   1.000
_cell.length_b   1.000
_cell.length_c   1.000
_cell.angle_alpha   90.00
_cell.angle_beta   90.00
_cell.angle_gamma   90.00
#
_symmetry.space_group_name_H-M   'P 1'
#
loop_
_entity.id
_entity.type
_entity.pdbx_description
1 polymer ?
#
loop_
_entity_poly.entity_id
_entity_poly.type
_entity_poly.pdbx_seq_one_letter_code
_entity_poly.pdbx_strand_id
1 'polypeptide(L)' 'MVKFPESEQRFFRNTFVCKKCKAKVRAPNLKVIQGKVKCRKCKGKALRPISRK' A
#
# COMPACT_ATOMS: atom_id res chain seq x y z
N MET A 1 -23.12 9.46 2.68
CA MET A 1 -21.86 9.80 1.97
C MET A 1 -21.80 8.98 0.69
N VAL A 2 -21.94 9.64 -0.48
CA VAL A 2 -21.93 8.95 -1.78
C VAL A 2 -20.56 8.32 -2.00
N LYS A 3 -20.52 7.00 -2.19
CA LYS A 3 -19.29 6.24 -2.42
C LYS A 3 -18.91 6.36 -3.89
N PHE A 4 -17.92 7.19 -4.18
CA PHE A 4 -17.37 7.29 -5.53
C PHE A 4 -16.37 6.16 -5.79
N PRO A 5 -16.58 5.33 -6.83
CA PRO A 5 -15.65 4.25 -7.19
C PRO A 5 -14.28 4.78 -7.64
N GLU A 6 -14.20 6.00 -8.18
CA GLU A 6 -12.92 6.65 -8.52
C GLU A 6 -12.04 6.89 -7.29
N SER A 7 -12.63 7.31 -6.18
CA SER A 7 -11.88 7.51 -4.93
C SER A 7 -11.32 6.19 -4.38
N GLU A 8 -11.96 5.06 -4.64
CA GLU A 8 -11.41 3.74 -4.29
C GLU A 8 -10.13 3.43 -5.03
N GLN A 9 -10.16 3.67 -6.33
CA GLN A 9 -9.03 3.39 -7.19
C GLN A 9 -7.84 4.31 -6.89
N ARG A 10 -8.08 5.58 -6.56
CA ARG A 10 -7.01 6.53 -6.24
C ARG A 10 -6.33 6.26 -4.90
N PHE A 11 -7.09 5.93 -3.87
CA PHE A 11 -6.56 5.85 -2.49
C PHE A 11 -6.15 4.45 -2.04
N PHE A 12 -6.82 3.40 -2.52
CA PHE A 12 -6.69 2.06 -1.96
C PHE A 12 -6.03 1.07 -2.93
N ARG A 13 -6.27 1.21 -4.24
CA ARG A 13 -5.69 0.29 -5.23
C ARG A 13 -4.16 0.36 -5.20
N ASN A 14 -3.53 -0.81 -5.03
CA ASN A 14 -2.07 -0.99 -5.04
C ASN A 14 -1.29 -0.11 -4.03
N THR A 15 -1.96 0.46 -3.02
CA THR A 15 -1.32 1.35 -2.05
C THR A 15 -1.10 0.61 -0.73
N PHE A 16 0.16 0.54 -0.33
CA PHE A 16 0.63 -0.14 0.87
C PHE A 16 1.28 0.85 1.81
N VAL A 17 1.15 0.62 3.12
CA VAL A 17 1.82 1.37 4.17
C VAL A 17 2.85 0.47 4.81
N CYS A 18 4.06 0.94 5.02
CA CYS A 18 5.03 0.16 5.80
C CYS A 18 4.68 0.16 7.30
N LYS A 19 4.81 -0.99 7.96
CA LYS A 19 4.58 -1.12 9.41
C LYS A 19 5.58 -0.32 10.27
N LYS A 20 6.82 -0.17 9.79
CA LYS A 20 7.89 0.55 10.52
C LYS A 20 7.87 2.06 10.24
N CYS A 21 8.01 2.43 8.97
CA CYS A 21 8.22 3.82 8.55
C CYS A 21 6.88 4.58 8.33
N LYS A 22 5.73 3.89 8.36
CA LYS A 22 4.40 4.40 7.96
C LYS A 22 4.35 5.05 6.56
N ALA A 23 5.42 4.93 5.77
CA ALA A 23 5.48 5.48 4.42
C ALA A 23 4.52 4.72 3.49
N LYS A 24 3.86 5.48 2.61
CA LYS A 24 2.99 4.94 1.57
C LYS A 24 3.84 4.53 0.36
N VAL A 25 3.56 3.36 -0.20
CA VAL A 25 4.23 2.81 -1.38
C VAL A 25 3.14 2.30 -2.32
N ARG A 26 3.19 2.72 -3.58
CA ARG A 26 2.37 2.13 -4.64
C ARG A 26 3.17 1.03 -5.32
N ALA A 27 2.66 -0.20 -5.27
CA ALA A 27 3.30 -1.35 -5.88
C ALA A 27 2.25 -2.41 -6.23
N PRO A 28 2.51 -3.25 -7.26
CA PRO A 28 1.60 -4.36 -7.58
C PRO A 28 1.59 -5.38 -6.43
N ASN A 29 0.39 -5.84 -6.07
CA ASN A 29 0.17 -6.73 -4.93
C ASN A 29 1.06 -7.99 -4.97
N LEU A 30 1.21 -8.59 -6.15
CA LEU A 30 2.07 -9.78 -6.35
C LEU A 30 3.52 -9.54 -5.92
N LYS A 31 4.10 -8.37 -6.22
CA LYS A 31 5.49 -8.06 -5.83
C LYS A 31 5.62 -7.82 -4.32
N VAL A 32 4.56 -7.33 -3.67
CA VAL A 32 4.51 -7.14 -2.22
C VAL A 32 4.42 -8.49 -1.50
N ILE A 33 3.54 -9.38 -1.97
CA ILE A 33 3.41 -10.75 -1.44
C ILE A 33 4.72 -11.53 -1.62
N GLN A 34 5.38 -11.39 -2.78
CA GLN A 34 6.69 -11.99 -3.04
C GLN A 34 7.85 -11.32 -2.27
N GLY A 35 7.60 -10.28 -1.47
CA GLY A 35 8.64 -9.60 -0.67
C GLY A 35 9.72 -8.86 -1.50
N LYS A 36 9.43 -8.58 -2.78
CA LYS A 36 10.35 -7.89 -3.72
C LYS A 36 10.29 -6.37 -3.56
N VAL A 37 9.26 -5.84 -2.91
CA VAL A 37 9.08 -4.41 -2.68
C VAL A 37 9.63 -4.02 -1.31
N LYS A 38 10.50 -3.01 -1.26
CA LYS A 38 11.09 -2.46 -0.04
C LYS A 38 10.51 -1.06 0.26
N CYS A 39 10.32 -0.69 1.54
CA CYS A 39 10.04 0.72 1.91
C CYS A 39 11.22 1.57 1.45
N ARG A 40 10.96 2.65 0.69
CA ARG A 40 12.02 3.57 0.22
C ARG A 40 12.80 4.23 1.36
N LYS A 41 12.18 4.42 2.52
CA LYS A 41 12.81 5.04 3.70
C LYS A 41 13.58 4.05 4.56
N CYS A 42 12.92 2.99 5.06
CA CYS A 42 13.54 2.07 6.02
C CYS A 42 14.06 0.76 5.42
N LYS A 43 13.98 0.59 4.10
CA LYS A 43 14.36 -0.63 3.36
C LYS A 43 13.65 -1.92 3.82
N GLY A 44 12.72 -1.84 4.76
CA GLY A 44 11.96 -2.97 5.29
C GLY A 44 10.93 -3.50 4.30
N LYS A 45 10.66 -4.81 4.38
CA LYS A 45 9.69 -5.54 3.53
C LYS A 45 8.30 -5.66 4.17
N ALA A 46 8.15 -5.21 5.42
CA ALA A 46 6.88 -5.27 6.15
C ALA A 46 5.92 -4.17 5.66
N LEU A 47 5.22 -4.44 4.56
CA LEU A 47 4.18 -3.60 3.97
C LEU A 47 2.79 -4.16 4.34
N ARG A 48 1.86 -3.28 4.73
CA ARG A 48 0.45 -3.61 4.97
C ARG A 48 -0.43 -2.94 3.90
N PRO A 49 -1.47 -3.60 3.38
CA PRO A 49 -2.44 -2.94 2.53
C PRO A 49 -3.20 -1.87 3.33
N ILE A 50 -3.55 -0.77 2.68
CA ILE A 50 -4.56 0.15 3.22
C ILE A 50 -5.92 -0.44 2.86
N SER A 51 -6.67 -0.92 3.86
CA SER A 51 -8.08 -1.26 3.68
C SER A 51 -8.96 -0.09 4.11
N ARG A 52 -10.13 0.03 3.46
CA ARG A 52 -11.24 0.82 4.01
C ARG A 52 -11.71 0.17 5.32
N LYS A 53 -12.13 1.01 6.27
CA LYS A 53 -12.91 0.65 7.45
C LYS A 53 -14.31 1.21 7.26
#